data_AF-A0A522X4R4-F1
#
_entry.id   AF-A0A522X4R4-F1
#
_cell.length_a   1.000
_cell.length_b   1.000
_cell.length_c   1.000
_cell.angle_alpha   90.00
_cell.angle_beta   90.00
_cell.angle_gamma   90.00
#
_symmetry.space_group_name_H-M   'P 1'
#
loop_
_entity.id
_entity.type
_entity.pdbx_description
1 polymer ?
#
loop_
_entity_poly.entity_id
_entity_poly.type
_entity_poly.pdbx_seq_one_letter_code
_entity_poly.pdbx_strand_id
1 'polypeptide(L)' 'MTAIINPFDAGGYSLAEMTQAINILPNLYTRLGQMGLFRFEGVTQR' A
#
# COMPACT_ATOMS: atom_id res chain seq x y z
N MET A 1 -27.25 9.45 12.36
CA MET A 1 -25.94 10.09 12.62
C MET A 1 -24.87 9.21 11.98
N THR A 2 -24.30 9.63 10.85
CA THR A 2 -23.28 8.82 10.16
C THR A 2 -21.94 9.04 10.84
N ALA A 3 -21.37 7.99 11.43
CA ALA A 3 -20.05 8.07 12.05
C ALA A 3 -18.99 8.13 10.94
N ILE A 4 -18.36 9.30 10.75
CA ILE A 4 -17.17 9.43 9.92
C ILE A 4 -16.00 9.01 10.81
N ILE A 5 -15.61 7.74 10.70
CA ILE A 5 -14.47 7.19 11.43
C ILE A 5 -13.22 7.60 10.65
N ASN A 6 -12.43 8.52 11.21
CA ASN A 6 -11.12 8.85 10.67
C ASN A 6 -10.13 7.75 11.08
N PRO A 7 -9.62 6.93 10.14
CA PRO A 7 -8.71 5.84 10.46
C PRO A 7 -7.34 6.34 10.98
N PHE A 8 -7.05 7.64 10.88
CA PHE A 8 -5.81 8.26 11.34
C PHE A 8 -5.94 8.96 12.71
N ASP A 9 -7.13 8.97 13.31
CA ASP A 9 -7.39 9.63 14.59
C ASP A 9 -6.62 8.99 15.77
N ALA A 10 -6.17 7.73 15.60
CA ALA A 10 -5.36 7.00 16.57
C ALA A 10 -3.89 7.47 16.67
N GLY A 11 -3.50 8.56 15.98
CA GLY A 11 -2.14 9.11 16.04
C GLY A 11 -1.31 8.97 14.76
N GLY A 12 -1.96 8.74 13.61
CA GLY A 12 -1.28 8.53 12.32
C GLY A 12 -0.38 7.29 12.31
N TYR A 13 0.28 7.04 11.18
CA TYR A 13 1.32 5.99 11.10
C TYR A 13 2.69 6.66 11.18
N SER A 14 3.57 6.12 12.02
CA SER A 14 4.97 6.51 12.04
C SER A 14 5.67 6.08 10.74
N LEU A 15 6.79 6.74 10.41
CA LEU A 15 7.62 6.37 9.26
C LEU A 15 8.07 4.90 9.34
N ALA A 16 8.33 4.40 10.55
CA ALA A 16 8.70 3.01 10.78
C ALA A 16 7.56 2.04 10.46
N GLU A 17 6.33 2.34 10.90
CA GLU A 17 5.13 1.55 10.61
C GLU A 17 4.82 1.54 9.12
N MET A 18 4.93 2.70 8.45
CA MET A 18 4.78 2.78 7.00
C MET A 18 5.86 1.98 6.26
N THR A 19 7.12 2.04 6.72
CA THR A 19 8.23 1.29 6.13
C THR A 19 8.03 -0.21 6.26
N GLN A 20 7.54 -0.68 7.41
CA GLN A 20 7.19 -2.10 7.60
C GLN A 20 6.01 -2.50 6.72
N ALA A 21 4.97 -1.67 6.65
CA ALA A 21 3.80 -1.95 5.81
C ALA A 21 4.16 -2.05 4.31
N ILE A 22 5.10 -1.23 3.81
CA ILE A 22 5.59 -1.31 2.44
C ILE A 22 6.18 -2.69 2.11
N ASN A 23 6.83 -3.36 3.07
CA ASN A 23 7.37 -4.70 2.88
C ASN A 23 6.30 -5.80 2.86
N ILE A 24 5.11 -5.53 3.40
CA ILE A 24 3.95 -6.44 3.36
C ILE A 24 3.22 -6.31 2.02
N LEU A 25 3.27 -5.13 1.40
CA LEU A 25 2.64 -4.92 0.11
C LEU A 25 3.36 -5.73 -0.98
N PRO A 26 2.61 -6.43 -1.85
CA PRO A 26 3.20 -7.06 -3.02
C PRO A 26 3.96 -6.02 -3.84
N ASN A 27 5.26 -6.25 -4.05
CA ASN A 27 6.08 -5.36 -4.88
C ASN A 27 6.71 -6.10 -6.07
N LEU A 28 6.97 -5.35 -7.14
CA LEU A 28 7.50 -5.86 -8.41
C LEU A 28 8.90 -6.48 -8.29
N TYR A 29 9.66 -6.08 -7.27
CA TYR A 29 11.05 -6.52 -7.05
C TYR A 29 11.14 -7.83 -6.25
N THR A 30 10.01 -8.39 -5.81
CA THR A 30 9.95 -9.67 -5.09
C THR A 30 9.77 -10.87 -6.03
N ARG A 31 9.79 -12.08 -5.46
CA ARG A 31 9.45 -13.34 -6.14
C ARG A 31 8.12 -13.28 -6.89
N LEU A 32 7.12 -12.57 -6.37
CA LEU A 32 5.82 -12.39 -7.01
C LEU A 32 5.94 -11.67 -8.37
N GLY A 33 6.91 -10.74 -8.49
CA GLY A 33 7.26 -10.09 -9.75
C GLY A 33 7.93 -11.03 -10.74
N GLN A 34 8.85 -11.87 -10.28
CA GLN A 34 9.52 -12.88 -11.11
C GLN A 34 8.54 -13.93 -11.65
N MET A 35 7.46 -14.20 -10.92
CA MET A 35 6.39 -15.11 -11.34
C MET A 35 5.38 -14.48 -12.31
N GLY A 36 5.53 -13.19 -12.65
CA GLY A 36 4.63 -12.50 -13.56
C GLY A 36 3.22 -12.31 -13.01
N LEU A 37 3.05 -12.28 -11.68
CA LEU A 37 1.73 -12.21 -11.03
C LEU A 37 1.15 -10.80 -10.94
N PHE A 38 1.94 -9.78 -11.28
CA PHE A 38 1.46 -8.39 -11.34
C PHE A 38 0.86 -8.08 -12.71
N ARG A 39 -0.34 -7.49 -12.73
CA ARG A 39 -0.85 -6.80 -13.90
C ARG A 39 -0.19 -5.43 -14.01
N PHE A 40 0.51 -5.18 -15.11
CA PHE A 40 0.95 -3.84 -15.48
C PHE A 40 -0.25 -3.08 -16.04
N GLU A 41 -0.93 -2.33 -15.18
CA GLU A 41 -1.82 -1.27 -15.60
C GLU A 41 -0.96 -0.02 -15.79
N GLY A 42 -0.82 0.46 -17.03
CA GLY A 42 -0.09 1.69 -17.31
C GLY A 42 -0.69 2.86 -16.52
N VAL A 43 0.16 3.70 -15.94
CA VAL A 43 -0.30 4.91 -15.23
C VAL A 43 -1.01 5.80 -16.25
N THR A 44 -2.35 5.82 -16.19
CA THR A 44 -3.14 6.76 -16.99
C THR A 44 -2.99 8.13 -16.35
N GLN A 45 -2.21 9.01 -16.99
CA GLN A 45 -2.10 10.40 -16.59
C GLN A 45 -3.36 11.14 -17.07
N ARG A 46 -4.09 11.78 -16.15
CA ARG A 46 -5.23 12.66 -16.44
C ARG A 46 -4.91 14.07 -16.01
#